data_AF-A0A936JSG2-F1
#
_entry.id   AF-A0A936JSG2-F1
#
_cell.length_a   1.000
_cell.length_b   1.000
_cell.length_c   1.000
_cell.angle_alpha   90.00
_cell.angle_beta   90.00
_cell.angle_gamma   90.00
#
_symmetry.space_group_name_H-M   'P 1'
#
loop_
_entity.id
_entity.type
_entity.pdbx_description
1 polymer ?
#
loop_
_entity_poly.entity_id
_entity_poly.type
_entity_poly.pdbx_seq_one_letter_code
_entity_poly.pdbx_strand_id
1 'polypeptide(L)'
;MAPSSPRNTTKTEKLTPKTTSSRKSAPAKTTKAQSVKAQKLLEGAPAKSRKPDIVAVLAEFGFPTGPGRGLCFTCEDADLFERGYPELRRLTDEPIEPKRAFELAEKALDAIDPCFRIDVPRAIAKPFLLGYRVGPLLFVDSNHPTKNAQLRVERAALMHSDRAIDQKLLDETLEQHGFDMGDTYASWRWPKVLYLYEEFIGTEKVARSVAKFLILAAKELKRWGFAGQDPYRTNAAAHYIALTLPWLLRRVESTIADEIRAQMLEVPAPEKMPTQSPRAFGAMLHWIANPSRNVHETLKCLEFPLALRRDDAEFVVRESKNPKVIYWSFARVCWLMGTRLLVDRDVTVRGQDFPRLVDKIALFRDPGVVRLMAQMAAQRAGKKAAGDWLKKHADYARPILEKLASLEDEKEVKAARLALELIETVQQKGPIVEALPLDDDALEREVEGIFEELGKRLRKAPHRDAEVAAIREAYDAYAEARSAAGDPIPEAYFTHRFGDFGLGKWAMLAVDAID
;
A
#
# COMPACT_ATOMS: atom_id res chain seq x y z
N MET A 1 1.19 30.96 -55.58
CA MET A 1 2.38 31.81 -55.51
C MET A 1 3.22 31.38 -54.31
N ALA A 2 4.36 30.75 -54.59
CA ALA A 2 5.58 30.74 -53.77
C ALA A 2 6.63 31.52 -54.61
N PRO A 3 7.83 31.93 -54.14
CA PRO A 3 8.71 31.36 -53.08
C PRO A 3 9.23 32.47 -52.10
N SER A 4 10.14 32.34 -51.13
CA SER A 4 11.42 31.61 -51.03
C SER A 4 12.05 31.77 -49.62
N SER A 5 12.59 30.69 -49.02
CA SER A 5 13.77 30.71 -48.10
C SER A 5 15.08 30.92 -48.93
N PRO A 6 16.38 30.94 -48.47
CA PRO A 6 16.97 30.31 -47.25
C PRO A 6 18.32 30.91 -46.68
N ARG A 7 18.99 30.11 -45.80
CA ARG A 7 20.44 29.98 -45.41
C ARG A 7 20.86 30.55 -44.05
N ASN A 8 21.34 29.74 -43.08
CA ASN A 8 22.53 28.84 -42.95
C ASN A 8 23.79 29.56 -42.43
N THR A 9 24.32 29.09 -41.28
CA THR A 9 25.74 28.70 -41.12
C THR A 9 25.92 27.70 -39.98
N THR A 10 26.61 26.61 -40.33
CA THR A 10 27.11 25.47 -39.56
C THR A 10 28.51 25.74 -38.99
N LYS A 11 28.88 25.07 -37.88
CA LYS A 11 30.15 24.31 -37.70
C LYS A 11 30.11 23.58 -36.34
N THR A 12 29.92 22.26 -36.31
CA THR A 12 30.91 21.16 -36.27
C THR A 12 31.71 21.07 -34.97
N GLU A 13 31.48 20.03 -34.16
CA GLU A 13 32.55 19.10 -33.75
C GLU A 13 32.00 17.80 -33.14
N LYS A 14 32.38 16.70 -33.78
CA LYS A 14 32.30 15.32 -33.28
C LYS A 14 33.48 15.10 -32.33
N LEU A 15 33.32 14.25 -31.31
CA LEU A 15 34.36 13.28 -30.91
C LEU A 15 33.74 12.15 -30.08
N THR A 16 33.74 10.96 -30.67
CA THR A 16 33.57 9.65 -30.02
C THR A 16 34.93 9.07 -29.59
N PRO A 17 34.97 7.99 -28.78
CA PRO A 17 35.91 7.78 -27.69
C PRO A 17 37.11 6.88 -28.06
N LYS A 18 38.12 6.83 -27.18
CA LYS A 18 39.11 5.74 -27.15
C LYS A 18 39.49 5.28 -25.75
N THR A 19 39.46 3.97 -25.64
CA THR A 19 39.85 3.04 -24.58
C THR A 19 41.37 2.90 -24.39
N THR A 20 41.71 2.36 -23.21
CA THR A 20 42.81 1.42 -22.86
C THR A 20 44.28 1.87 -22.83
N SER A 21 44.92 1.67 -21.66
CA SER A 21 46.24 1.02 -21.43
C SER A 21 46.58 1.16 -19.93
N SER A 22 46.65 0.14 -19.07
CA SER A 22 47.51 -1.05 -18.93
C SER A 22 48.79 -0.87 -18.06
N ARG A 23 48.80 -1.63 -16.94
CA ARG A 23 49.88 -2.41 -16.26
C ARG A 23 51.09 -1.78 -15.51
N LYS A 24 51.22 -2.28 -14.26
CA LYS A 24 52.41 -2.77 -13.48
C LYS A 24 53.39 -1.67 -12.98
N SER A 25 53.98 -1.72 -11.79
CA SER A 25 54.56 -2.83 -10.98
C SER A 25 54.88 -2.39 -9.53
N ALA A 26 54.84 -3.33 -8.57
CA ALA A 26 55.47 -3.23 -7.24
C ALA A 26 57.02 -3.47 -7.34
N PRO A 27 57.88 -3.22 -6.31
CA PRO A 27 57.86 -3.95 -5.03
C PRO A 27 58.27 -3.16 -3.76
N ALA A 28 58.08 -3.82 -2.62
CA ALA A 28 58.26 -3.38 -1.24
C ALA A 28 59.71 -3.26 -0.75
N LYS A 29 59.93 -2.44 0.31
CA LYS A 29 60.96 -2.65 1.35
C LYS A 29 60.49 -2.10 2.71
N THR A 30 60.50 -2.99 3.70
CA THR A 30 60.23 -2.81 5.14
C THR A 30 61.38 -2.18 5.90
N THR A 31 61.09 -1.41 6.95
CA THR A 31 62.01 -1.26 8.10
C THR A 31 61.25 -1.22 9.43
N LYS A 32 61.68 -2.12 10.32
CA LYS A 32 61.19 -2.41 11.67
C LYS A 32 61.51 -1.26 12.64
N ALA A 33 60.50 -0.65 13.25
CA ALA A 33 60.67 0.18 14.46
C ALA A 33 59.41 0.33 15.35
N GLN A 34 58.26 -0.23 14.98
CA GLN A 34 56.99 0.01 15.71
C GLN A 34 56.46 -1.19 16.52
N SER A 35 57.15 -2.32 16.54
CA SER A 35 56.60 -3.56 17.13
C SER A 35 56.79 -3.76 18.64
N VAL A 36 57.22 -2.74 19.40
CA VAL A 36 57.46 -2.91 20.87
C VAL A 36 56.56 -2.03 21.74
N LYS A 37 55.82 -1.07 21.18
CA LYS A 37 54.80 -0.29 21.92
C LYS A 37 53.36 -0.79 21.74
N ALA A 38 53.12 -1.74 20.84
CA ALA A 38 51.78 -2.32 20.60
C ALA A 38 51.47 -3.55 21.47
N GLN A 39 52.44 -4.10 22.21
CA GLN A 39 52.31 -5.39 22.88
C GLN A 39 52.11 -5.30 24.41
N LYS A 40 51.93 -4.09 24.96
CA LYS A 40 51.63 -3.84 26.39
C LYS A 40 50.29 -3.16 26.65
N LEU A 41 49.39 -3.17 25.65
CA LEU A 41 47.98 -2.77 25.76
C LEU A 41 47.03 -3.96 25.54
N LEU A 42 47.55 -5.19 25.55
CA LEU A 42 46.81 -6.45 25.31
C LEU A 42 46.68 -7.32 26.56
N GLU A 43 46.76 -6.73 27.75
CA GLU A 43 46.41 -7.40 29.00
C GLU A 43 45.39 -6.54 29.75
N GLY A 44 44.15 -7.02 29.83
CA GLY A 44 43.22 -6.60 30.89
C GLY A 44 42.13 -5.59 30.55
N ALA A 45 41.62 -5.51 29.32
CA ALA A 45 40.27 -4.97 29.11
C ALA A 45 39.29 -6.16 29.05
N PRO A 46 38.30 -6.28 29.96
CA PRO A 46 37.27 -7.30 29.81
C PRO A 46 36.62 -7.06 28.44
N ALA A 47 36.53 -8.12 27.64
CA ALA A 47 35.73 -8.09 26.42
C ALA A 47 34.33 -7.65 26.83
N LYS A 48 33.97 -6.38 26.53
CA LYS A 48 32.58 -5.96 26.58
C LYS A 48 31.86 -6.93 25.66
N SER A 49 31.07 -7.82 26.27
CA SER A 49 30.19 -8.73 25.57
C SER A 49 29.49 -7.92 24.50
N ARG A 50 29.73 -8.28 23.23
CA ARG A 50 29.14 -7.57 22.10
C ARG A 50 27.65 -7.83 22.23
N LYS A 51 26.93 -6.77 22.63
CA LYS A 51 25.53 -6.80 23.00
C LYS A 51 24.69 -7.45 21.90
N PRO A 52 23.67 -8.25 22.23
CA PRO A 52 22.87 -8.92 21.23
C PRO A 52 22.10 -7.88 20.41
N ASP A 53 22.43 -7.81 19.12
CA ASP A 53 21.68 -7.06 18.12
C ASP A 53 20.28 -7.67 17.98
N ILE A 54 19.25 -6.85 17.78
CA ILE A 54 17.87 -7.32 17.62
C ILE A 54 17.75 -8.32 16.46
N VAL A 55 18.52 -8.12 15.40
CA VAL A 55 18.60 -9.05 14.27
C VAL A 55 19.21 -10.38 14.70
N ALA A 56 20.22 -10.37 15.58
CA ALA A 56 20.85 -11.57 16.10
C ALA A 56 19.89 -12.36 17.01
N VAL A 57 19.10 -11.67 17.85
CA VAL A 57 18.07 -12.30 18.69
C VAL A 57 17.00 -12.97 17.84
N LEU A 58 16.48 -12.28 16.81
CA LEU A 58 15.43 -12.84 15.96
C LEU A 58 15.95 -13.99 15.08
N ALA A 59 17.23 -13.98 14.68
CA ALA A 59 17.85 -15.06 13.93
C ALA A 59 17.84 -16.41 14.67
N GLU A 60 17.86 -16.43 16.01
CA GLU A 60 17.71 -17.65 16.82
C GLU A 60 16.37 -18.37 16.57
N PHE A 61 15.37 -17.63 16.09
CA PHE A 61 14.02 -18.12 15.82
C PHE A 61 13.74 -18.32 14.33
N GLY A 62 14.79 -18.43 13.51
CA GLY A 62 14.67 -18.69 12.08
C GLY A 62 14.23 -17.48 11.26
N PHE A 63 14.48 -16.27 11.74
CA PHE A 63 14.21 -15.03 11.01
C PHE A 63 14.85 -15.06 9.61
N PRO A 64 14.07 -15.07 8.52
CA PRO A 64 14.58 -15.20 7.18
C PRO A 64 15.19 -13.88 6.71
N THR A 65 16.31 -13.99 5.99
CA THR A 65 17.09 -12.83 5.52
C THR A 65 17.00 -12.59 4.01
N GLY A 66 16.19 -13.37 3.27
CA GLY A 66 16.07 -13.30 1.82
C GLY A 66 14.65 -13.58 1.29
N PRO A 67 14.36 -13.25 0.02
CA PRO A 67 13.00 -13.23 -0.53
C PRO A 67 12.42 -14.61 -0.93
N GLY A 68 11.10 -14.70 -1.14
CA GLY A 68 10.45 -15.82 -1.84
C GLY A 68 9.86 -16.95 -0.98
N ARG A 69 9.78 -18.16 -1.56
CA ARG A 69 9.22 -19.36 -0.89
C ARG A 69 10.01 -19.67 0.40
N GLY A 70 9.30 -20.02 1.48
CA GLY A 70 9.93 -20.32 2.79
C GLY A 70 10.05 -19.14 3.75
N LEU A 71 9.50 -17.97 3.39
CA LEU A 71 9.39 -16.76 4.23
C LEU A 71 8.34 -16.86 5.38
N CYS A 72 8.22 -18.03 5.99
CA CYS A 72 7.41 -18.26 7.19
C CYS A 72 5.88 -17.98 7.06
N PHE A 73 5.25 -18.23 5.91
CA PHE A 73 3.78 -18.34 5.77
C PHE A 73 3.39 -19.70 5.17
N THR A 74 2.09 -19.99 5.08
CA THR A 74 1.60 -21.28 4.55
C THR A 74 1.99 -21.48 3.08
N CYS A 75 2.08 -22.72 2.61
CA CYS A 75 2.36 -22.99 1.19
C CYS A 75 1.30 -22.35 0.29
N GLU A 76 0.06 -22.30 0.77
CA GLU A 76 -1.08 -21.68 0.11
C GLU A 76 -0.89 -20.17 -0.07
N ASP A 77 -0.41 -19.46 0.95
CA ASP A 77 -0.09 -18.03 0.84
C ASP A 77 1.06 -17.77 -0.14
N ALA A 78 2.06 -18.67 -0.14
CA ALA A 78 3.18 -18.60 -1.08
C ALA A 78 2.71 -18.71 -2.53
N ASP A 79 1.84 -19.66 -2.80
CA ASP A 79 1.27 -19.88 -4.12
C ASP A 79 0.40 -18.69 -4.56
N LEU A 80 -0.35 -18.07 -3.65
CA LEU A 80 -1.11 -16.85 -3.95
C LEU A 80 -0.18 -15.70 -4.37
N PHE A 81 0.87 -15.46 -3.60
CA PHE A 81 1.83 -14.42 -3.97
C PHE A 81 2.56 -14.73 -5.28
N GLU A 82 2.97 -15.97 -5.51
CA GLU A 82 3.61 -16.38 -6.78
C GLU A 82 2.68 -16.10 -7.98
N ARG A 83 1.40 -16.40 -7.81
CA ARG A 83 0.31 -16.09 -8.76
C ARG A 83 -0.03 -14.60 -8.86
N GLY A 84 0.68 -13.72 -8.15
CA GLY A 84 0.53 -12.27 -8.23
C GLY A 84 -0.71 -11.74 -7.52
N TYR A 85 -1.11 -12.30 -6.37
CA TYR A 85 -2.21 -11.74 -5.58
C TYR A 85 -1.78 -10.46 -4.82
N PRO A 86 -2.35 -9.28 -5.14
CA PRO A 86 -2.00 -8.01 -4.47
C PRO A 86 -2.27 -7.95 -2.97
N GLU A 87 -3.43 -8.48 -2.55
CA GLU A 87 -4.03 -8.13 -1.25
C GLU A 87 -4.50 -9.35 -0.45
N LEU A 88 -4.08 -10.57 -0.86
CA LEU A 88 -4.30 -11.85 -0.16
C LEU A 88 -5.73 -12.18 0.25
N ARG A 89 -6.72 -11.45 -0.27
CA ARG A 89 -8.12 -11.69 0.10
C ARG A 89 -8.59 -13.05 -0.39
N ARG A 90 -9.54 -13.62 0.34
CA ARG A 90 -10.18 -14.91 0.10
C ARG A 90 -11.68 -14.75 0.30
N LEU A 91 -12.50 -15.33 -0.56
CA LEU A 91 -13.92 -15.45 -0.28
C LEU A 91 -14.18 -16.65 0.64
N THR A 92 -14.98 -16.44 1.68
CA THR A 92 -15.40 -17.50 2.61
C THR A 92 -16.89 -17.76 2.52
N ASP A 93 -17.30 -18.98 2.86
CA ASP A 93 -18.70 -19.39 2.96
C ASP A 93 -19.22 -19.26 4.40
N GLU A 94 -18.65 -18.33 5.17
CA GLU A 94 -19.09 -18.03 6.53
C GLU A 94 -20.56 -17.58 6.53
N PRO A 95 -21.43 -18.22 7.34
CA PRO A 95 -22.84 -17.85 7.39
C PRO A 95 -23.00 -16.49 8.07
N ILE A 96 -23.60 -15.54 7.36
CA ILE A 96 -23.95 -14.21 7.88
C ILE A 96 -25.42 -13.94 7.59
N GLU A 97 -26.10 -13.39 8.59
CA GLU A 97 -27.50 -12.99 8.48
C GLU A 97 -27.67 -11.93 7.36
N PRO A 98 -28.65 -12.07 6.45
CA PRO A 98 -28.74 -11.23 5.25
C PRO A 98 -28.76 -9.73 5.52
N LYS A 99 -29.51 -9.27 6.53
CA LYS A 99 -29.56 -7.85 6.87
C LYS A 99 -28.20 -7.36 7.36
N ARG A 100 -27.51 -8.13 8.21
CA ARG A 100 -26.16 -7.80 8.64
C ARG A 100 -25.17 -7.77 7.48
N ALA A 101 -25.26 -8.71 6.54
CA ALA A 101 -24.41 -8.73 5.36
C ALA A 101 -24.61 -7.48 4.48
N PHE A 102 -25.87 -7.06 4.31
CA PHE A 102 -26.22 -5.83 3.62
C PHE A 102 -25.62 -4.59 4.30
N GLU A 103 -25.81 -4.44 5.62
CA GLU A 103 -25.28 -3.31 6.39
C GLU A 103 -23.75 -3.20 6.26
N LEU A 104 -23.05 -4.34 6.33
CA LEU A 104 -21.60 -4.38 6.18
C LEU A 104 -21.15 -4.03 4.75
N ALA A 105 -21.88 -4.50 3.73
CA ALA A 105 -21.60 -4.17 2.35
C ALA A 105 -21.86 -2.68 2.05
N GLU A 106 -22.94 -2.11 2.60
CA GLU A 106 -23.24 -0.68 2.47
C GLU A 106 -22.18 0.18 3.15
N LYS A 107 -21.80 -0.17 4.39
CA LYS A 107 -20.71 0.50 5.11
C LYS A 107 -19.41 0.46 4.31
N ALA A 108 -19.10 -0.66 3.66
CA ALA A 108 -17.92 -0.78 2.80
C ALA A 108 -18.01 0.08 1.52
N LEU A 109 -19.20 0.23 0.93
CA LEU A 109 -19.41 1.12 -0.22
C LEU A 109 -19.24 2.59 0.15
N ASP A 110 -19.65 2.96 1.37
CA ASP A 110 -19.58 4.33 1.91
C ASP A 110 -18.24 4.68 2.57
N ALA A 111 -17.37 3.69 2.81
CA ALA A 111 -16.00 3.94 3.28
C ALA A 111 -15.10 4.28 2.09
N ILE A 112 -14.21 5.28 2.22
CA ILE A 112 -13.26 5.65 1.15
C ILE A 112 -12.41 4.50 0.68
N ASP A 113 -11.91 3.75 1.64
CA ASP A 113 -11.26 2.49 1.39
C ASP A 113 -12.09 1.38 2.05
N PRO A 114 -12.73 0.48 1.28
CA PRO A 114 -13.43 -0.64 1.87
C PRO A 114 -12.39 -1.53 2.56
N CYS A 115 -12.36 -1.47 3.89
CA CYS A 115 -11.55 -2.34 4.73
C CYS A 115 -12.19 -3.73 4.80
N PHE A 116 -12.25 -4.40 3.65
CA PHE A 116 -12.43 -5.83 3.62
C PHE A 116 -11.22 -6.49 4.27
N ARG A 117 -11.50 -7.27 5.31
CA ARG A 117 -10.55 -8.22 5.89
C ARG A 117 -10.02 -9.16 4.82
N ILE A 118 -8.97 -9.90 5.15
CA ILE A 118 -8.43 -10.95 4.27
C ILE A 118 -9.53 -11.94 3.89
N ASP A 119 -10.25 -12.46 4.87
CA ASP A 119 -11.39 -13.32 4.64
C ASP A 119 -12.66 -12.49 4.49
N VAL A 120 -13.29 -12.59 3.32
CA VAL A 120 -14.52 -11.86 2.99
C VAL A 120 -15.65 -12.86 2.75
N PRO A 121 -16.67 -12.89 3.62
CA PRO A 121 -17.84 -13.73 3.41
C PRO A 121 -18.53 -13.43 2.06
N ARG A 122 -18.84 -14.46 1.27
CA ARG A 122 -19.53 -14.31 -0.03
C ARG A 122 -20.86 -13.56 0.12
N ALA A 123 -21.53 -13.76 1.25
CA ALA A 123 -22.76 -13.06 1.61
C ALA A 123 -22.61 -11.54 1.67
N ILE A 124 -21.41 -11.02 1.99
CA ILE A 124 -21.08 -9.58 1.98
C ILE A 124 -20.55 -9.16 0.59
N ALA A 125 -19.71 -9.98 -0.02
CA ALA A 125 -19.09 -9.66 -1.31
C ALA A 125 -20.12 -9.49 -2.44
N LYS A 126 -21.15 -10.34 -2.48
CA LYS A 126 -22.22 -10.27 -3.50
C LYS A 126 -22.97 -8.92 -3.47
N PRO A 127 -23.61 -8.50 -2.37
CA PRO A 127 -24.28 -7.20 -2.32
C PRO A 127 -23.29 -6.05 -2.53
N PHE A 128 -22.05 -6.15 -2.05
CA PHE A 128 -21.04 -5.13 -2.33
C PHE A 128 -20.81 -4.94 -3.84
N LEU A 129 -20.57 -6.02 -4.61
CA LEU A 129 -20.37 -5.93 -6.06
C LEU A 129 -21.59 -5.40 -6.80
N LEU A 130 -22.79 -5.82 -6.38
CA LEU A 130 -24.05 -5.30 -6.92
C LEU A 130 -24.19 -3.80 -6.64
N GLY A 131 -23.96 -3.34 -5.41
CA GLY A 131 -24.00 -1.92 -5.09
C GLY A 131 -22.89 -1.11 -5.78
N TYR A 132 -21.71 -1.69 -5.98
CA TYR A 132 -20.58 -1.05 -6.66
C TYR A 132 -20.89 -0.70 -8.11
N ARG A 133 -21.82 -1.41 -8.76
CA ARG A 133 -22.33 -1.04 -10.11
C ARG A 133 -22.95 0.35 -10.13
N VAL A 134 -23.59 0.79 -9.06
CA VAL A 134 -24.10 2.16 -8.93
C VAL A 134 -22.99 3.12 -8.52
N GLY A 135 -22.06 2.65 -7.69
CA GLY A 135 -20.81 3.33 -7.33
C GLY A 135 -20.75 3.69 -5.84
N PRO A 136 -19.56 4.07 -5.34
CA PRO A 136 -19.44 4.65 -4.02
C PRO A 136 -20.07 6.05 -4.02
N LEU A 137 -20.96 6.29 -3.06
CA LEU A 137 -21.71 7.55 -2.92
C LEU A 137 -21.17 8.31 -1.70
N LEU A 138 -19.86 8.54 -1.74
CA LEU A 138 -19.09 9.26 -0.73
C LEU A 138 -19.52 10.73 -0.68
N PHE A 139 -19.30 11.36 0.49
CA PHE A 139 -19.61 12.76 0.76
C PHE A 139 -21.08 13.12 0.52
N VAL A 140 -21.93 12.84 1.51
CA VAL A 140 -23.27 13.44 1.60
C VAL A 140 -23.18 14.55 2.64
N ASP A 141 -22.65 15.71 2.27
CA ASP A 141 -22.94 16.89 3.09
C ASP A 141 -24.38 17.35 2.81
N SER A 142 -24.94 18.13 3.73
CA SER A 142 -26.30 18.70 3.62
C SER A 142 -26.49 19.61 2.39
N ASN A 143 -25.43 19.86 1.61
CA ASN A 143 -25.43 20.69 0.41
C ASN A 143 -25.26 19.88 -0.90
N HIS A 144 -25.10 18.55 -0.83
CA HIS A 144 -24.95 17.70 -2.01
C HIS A 144 -26.30 17.40 -2.69
N PRO A 145 -26.34 17.33 -4.03
CA PRO A 145 -27.57 17.34 -4.80
C PRO A 145 -28.43 16.09 -4.56
N THR A 146 -29.75 16.27 -4.70
CA THR A 146 -30.84 15.27 -4.70
C THR A 146 -30.55 13.97 -5.47
N LYS A 147 -29.55 13.98 -6.36
CA LYS A 147 -29.08 12.85 -7.16
C LYS A 147 -28.45 11.71 -6.33
N ASN A 148 -27.65 12.01 -5.30
CA ASN A 148 -27.03 10.93 -4.49
C ASN A 148 -28.07 10.17 -3.66
N ALA A 149 -29.10 10.85 -3.16
CA ALA A 149 -30.21 10.20 -2.46
C ALA A 149 -30.98 9.23 -3.38
N GLN A 150 -31.21 9.61 -4.64
CA GLN A 150 -31.83 8.73 -5.64
C GLN A 150 -30.95 7.52 -5.97
N LEU A 151 -29.64 7.75 -6.16
CA LEU A 151 -28.68 6.67 -6.41
C LEU A 151 -28.56 5.70 -5.22
N ARG A 152 -28.75 6.16 -3.97
CA ARG A 152 -28.79 5.27 -2.80
C ARG A 152 -29.99 4.33 -2.83
N VAL A 153 -31.16 4.79 -3.29
CA VAL A 153 -32.34 3.93 -3.47
C VAL A 153 -32.08 2.88 -4.56
N GLU A 154 -31.50 3.29 -5.70
CA GLU A 154 -31.10 2.36 -6.77
C GLU A 154 -30.08 1.33 -6.29
N ARG A 155 -29.05 1.79 -5.57
CA ARG A 155 -28.00 0.94 -4.99
C ARG A 155 -28.59 -0.09 -4.02
N ALA A 156 -29.43 0.35 -3.09
CA ALA A 156 -30.09 -0.54 -2.14
C ALA A 156 -30.97 -1.57 -2.85
N ALA A 157 -31.75 -1.17 -3.86
CA ALA A 157 -32.56 -2.10 -4.65
C ALA A 157 -31.69 -3.15 -5.37
N LEU A 158 -30.55 -2.73 -5.95
CA LEU A 158 -29.65 -3.65 -6.65
C LEU A 158 -28.96 -4.62 -5.68
N MET A 159 -28.54 -4.15 -4.51
CA MET A 159 -27.93 -4.95 -3.44
C MET A 159 -28.88 -6.03 -2.89
N HIS A 160 -30.19 -5.77 -2.86
CA HIS A 160 -31.22 -6.74 -2.44
C HIS A 160 -31.68 -7.67 -3.58
N SER A 161 -31.22 -7.45 -4.81
CA SER A 161 -31.69 -8.22 -5.96
C SER A 161 -31.05 -9.60 -6.04
N ASP A 162 -31.74 -10.52 -6.71
CA ASP A 162 -31.20 -11.85 -7.04
C ASP A 162 -30.25 -11.85 -8.25
N ARG A 163 -29.86 -10.66 -8.74
CA ARG A 163 -28.96 -10.54 -9.90
C ARG A 163 -27.67 -11.31 -9.66
N ALA A 164 -27.28 -12.11 -10.65
CA ALA A 164 -26.05 -12.88 -10.61
C ALA A 164 -24.82 -11.96 -10.72
N ILE A 165 -23.73 -12.35 -10.06
CA ILE A 165 -22.41 -11.78 -10.33
C ILE A 165 -21.88 -12.49 -11.58
N ASP A 166 -21.96 -11.81 -12.72
CA ASP A 166 -21.58 -12.35 -14.02
C ASP A 166 -20.66 -11.37 -14.79
N GLN A 167 -20.17 -11.82 -15.94
CA GLN A 167 -19.31 -10.99 -16.80
C GLN A 167 -20.02 -9.73 -17.30
N LYS A 168 -21.35 -9.80 -17.50
CA LYS A 168 -22.14 -8.66 -17.94
C LYS A 168 -22.19 -7.56 -16.88
N LEU A 169 -22.40 -7.92 -15.62
CA LEU A 169 -22.34 -6.99 -14.49
C LEU A 169 -20.95 -6.33 -14.39
N LEU A 170 -19.87 -7.09 -14.58
CA LEU A 170 -18.51 -6.54 -14.60
C LEU A 170 -18.33 -5.53 -15.74
N ASP A 171 -18.71 -5.88 -16.97
CA ASP A 171 -18.63 -4.99 -18.15
C ASP A 171 -19.38 -3.68 -17.90
N GLU A 172 -20.62 -3.76 -17.39
CA GLU A 172 -21.41 -2.57 -17.06
C GLU A 172 -20.78 -1.74 -15.93
N THR A 173 -20.16 -2.39 -14.94
CA THR A 173 -19.48 -1.71 -13.82
C THR A 173 -18.23 -0.97 -14.29
N LEU A 174 -17.42 -1.61 -15.13
CA LEU A 174 -16.25 -1.00 -15.78
C LEU A 174 -16.67 0.18 -16.67
N GLU A 175 -17.76 0.02 -17.42
CA GLU A 175 -18.22 1.09 -18.30
C GLU A 175 -18.73 2.32 -17.53
N GLN A 176 -19.37 2.10 -16.38
CA GLN A 176 -19.89 3.18 -15.54
C GLN A 176 -18.78 3.90 -14.77
N HIS A 177 -17.83 3.15 -14.19
CA HIS A 177 -16.90 3.66 -13.17
C HIS A 177 -15.42 3.57 -13.54
N GLY A 178 -15.11 2.95 -14.68
CA GLY A 178 -13.72 2.69 -15.10
C GLY A 178 -13.06 3.87 -15.81
N PHE A 179 -13.83 4.81 -16.36
CA PHE A 179 -13.33 5.92 -17.17
C PHE A 179 -12.93 7.16 -16.37
N ASP A 180 -13.83 7.64 -15.51
CA ASP A 180 -13.70 8.94 -14.87
C ASP A 180 -12.83 8.88 -13.61
N MET A 181 -12.28 10.03 -13.22
CA MET A 181 -11.72 10.29 -11.90
C MET A 181 -12.76 10.13 -10.80
N GLY A 182 -14.05 10.41 -11.11
CA GLY A 182 -15.15 10.41 -10.15
C GLY A 182 -14.73 11.05 -8.83
N ASP A 183 -15.21 10.47 -7.73
CA ASP A 183 -14.51 10.59 -6.47
C ASP A 183 -13.17 9.82 -6.58
N THR A 184 -12.05 10.55 -6.48
CA THR A 184 -10.67 10.06 -6.56
C THR A 184 -10.46 8.73 -5.82
N TYR A 185 -11.18 8.49 -4.73
CA TYR A 185 -11.06 7.30 -3.89
C TYR A 185 -11.77 6.06 -4.43
N ALA A 186 -12.81 6.22 -5.27
CA ALA A 186 -13.46 5.12 -5.96
C ALA A 186 -12.47 4.37 -6.88
N SER A 187 -11.58 5.14 -7.52
CA SER A 187 -10.59 4.62 -8.47
C SER A 187 -9.56 3.69 -7.84
N TRP A 188 -9.26 3.86 -6.53
CA TRP A 188 -8.27 3.06 -5.81
C TRP A 188 -8.77 1.66 -5.45
N ARG A 189 -10.08 1.42 -5.54
CA ARG A 189 -10.72 0.16 -5.13
C ARG A 189 -10.67 -0.92 -6.20
N TRP A 190 -10.35 -0.56 -7.46
CA TRP A 190 -10.42 -1.47 -8.59
C TRP A 190 -9.68 -2.80 -8.40
N PRO A 191 -8.46 -2.85 -7.84
CA PRO A 191 -7.80 -4.13 -7.55
C PRO A 191 -8.64 -5.03 -6.63
N LYS A 192 -9.30 -4.46 -5.62
CA LYS A 192 -10.16 -5.19 -4.67
C LYS A 192 -11.45 -5.66 -5.33
N VAL A 193 -12.08 -4.80 -6.13
CA VAL A 193 -13.33 -5.09 -6.83
C VAL A 193 -13.13 -6.20 -7.86
N LEU A 194 -12.08 -6.09 -8.69
CA LEU A 194 -11.74 -7.09 -9.71
C LEU A 194 -11.39 -8.44 -9.08
N TYR A 195 -10.74 -8.43 -7.91
CA TYR A 195 -10.51 -9.65 -7.13
C TYR A 195 -11.83 -10.33 -6.73
N LEU A 196 -12.79 -9.57 -6.19
CA LEU A 196 -14.08 -10.16 -5.82
C LEU A 196 -14.79 -10.73 -7.06
N TYR A 197 -14.76 -10.03 -8.21
CA TYR A 197 -15.28 -10.59 -9.45
C TYR A 197 -14.58 -11.90 -9.87
N GLU A 198 -13.25 -11.95 -9.78
CA GLU A 198 -12.46 -13.15 -10.14
C GLU A 198 -12.95 -14.40 -9.38
N GLU A 199 -13.30 -14.25 -8.11
CA GLU A 199 -13.81 -15.33 -7.27
C GLU A 199 -15.23 -15.80 -7.63
N PHE A 200 -16.04 -14.95 -8.29
CA PHE A 200 -17.39 -15.32 -8.74
C PHE A 200 -17.41 -15.85 -10.18
N ILE A 201 -16.61 -15.26 -11.08
CA ILE A 201 -16.74 -15.53 -12.53
C ILE A 201 -15.48 -16.15 -13.16
N GLY A 202 -14.39 -16.25 -12.40
CA GLY A 202 -13.10 -16.77 -12.83
C GLY A 202 -12.18 -15.71 -13.44
N THR A 203 -10.88 -15.89 -13.26
CA THR A 203 -9.81 -14.97 -13.69
C THR A 203 -9.89 -14.63 -15.18
N GLU A 204 -10.12 -15.64 -16.03
CA GLU A 204 -10.13 -15.44 -17.48
C GLU A 204 -11.19 -14.42 -17.91
N LYS A 205 -12.43 -14.57 -17.43
CA LYS A 205 -13.53 -13.67 -17.79
C LYS A 205 -13.23 -12.24 -17.33
N VAL A 206 -12.68 -12.10 -16.12
CA VAL A 206 -12.24 -10.80 -15.61
C VAL A 206 -11.13 -10.21 -16.47
N ALA A 207 -10.10 -10.99 -16.81
CA ALA A 207 -8.98 -10.53 -17.63
C ALA A 207 -9.44 -10.06 -19.02
N ARG A 208 -10.35 -10.80 -19.66
CA ARG A 208 -10.92 -10.43 -20.97
C ARG A 208 -11.77 -9.16 -20.89
N SER A 209 -12.64 -9.03 -19.88
CA SER A 209 -13.44 -7.81 -19.67
C SER A 209 -12.57 -6.59 -19.38
N VAL A 210 -11.53 -6.75 -18.55
CA VAL A 210 -10.55 -5.71 -18.27
C VAL A 210 -9.80 -5.30 -19.55
N ALA A 211 -9.30 -6.25 -20.33
CA ALA A 211 -8.59 -5.97 -21.58
C ALA A 211 -9.48 -5.19 -22.57
N LYS A 212 -10.71 -5.67 -22.80
CA LYS A 212 -11.72 -4.99 -23.63
C LYS A 212 -11.97 -3.56 -23.15
N PHE A 213 -12.16 -3.38 -21.84
CA PHE A 213 -12.35 -2.05 -21.25
C PHE A 213 -11.13 -1.15 -21.47
N LEU A 214 -9.90 -1.63 -21.25
CA LEU A 214 -8.68 -0.80 -21.38
C LEU A 214 -8.46 -0.32 -22.82
N ILE A 215 -8.76 -1.18 -23.81
CA ILE A 215 -8.73 -0.81 -25.22
C ILE A 215 -9.79 0.26 -25.52
N LEU A 216 -11.01 0.08 -25.01
CA LEU A 216 -12.07 1.08 -25.14
C LEU A 216 -11.69 2.41 -24.47
N ALA A 217 -11.11 2.36 -23.27
CA ALA A 217 -10.62 3.52 -22.53
C ALA A 217 -9.57 4.31 -23.33
N ALA A 218 -8.67 3.62 -24.03
CA ALA A 218 -7.69 4.25 -24.92
C ALA A 218 -8.33 4.88 -26.17
N LYS A 219 -9.42 4.30 -26.67
CA LYS A 219 -10.17 4.79 -27.85
C LYS A 219 -11.11 5.96 -27.49
N GLU A 220 -11.57 6.05 -26.25
CA GLU A 220 -12.57 7.03 -25.80
C GLU A 220 -12.04 7.98 -24.71
N LEU A 221 -10.84 8.54 -24.91
CA LEU A 221 -10.19 9.47 -23.97
C LEU A 221 -11.08 10.63 -23.51
N LYS A 222 -12.02 11.09 -24.34
CA LYS A 222 -13.00 12.12 -23.98
C LYS A 222 -13.86 11.77 -22.75
N ARG A 223 -14.07 10.47 -22.47
CA ARG A 223 -14.84 9.98 -21.31
C ARG A 223 -14.07 10.09 -20.00
N TRP A 224 -12.78 10.37 -20.05
CA TRP A 224 -11.93 10.55 -18.87
C TRP A 224 -12.06 11.95 -18.25
N GLY A 225 -12.89 12.82 -18.83
CA GLY A 225 -13.05 14.20 -18.38
C GLY A 225 -11.71 14.96 -18.39
N PHE A 226 -11.44 15.72 -17.33
CA PHE A 226 -10.21 16.49 -17.19
C PHE A 226 -8.95 15.60 -17.10
N ALA A 227 -9.07 14.33 -16.68
CA ALA A 227 -7.92 13.41 -16.66
C ALA A 227 -7.48 12.93 -18.05
N GLY A 228 -8.36 13.00 -19.06
CA GLY A 228 -8.00 12.69 -20.45
C GLY A 228 -7.19 13.78 -21.14
N GLN A 229 -6.99 14.94 -20.49
CA GLN A 229 -6.32 16.12 -21.04
C GLN A 229 -4.89 16.30 -20.53
N ASP A 230 -4.47 15.55 -19.50
CA ASP A 230 -3.14 15.63 -18.92
C ASP A 230 -2.30 14.38 -19.28
N PRO A 231 -1.21 14.54 -20.06
CA PRO A 231 -0.38 13.43 -20.52
C PRO A 231 0.38 12.68 -19.40
N TYR A 232 0.55 13.30 -18.22
CA TYR A 232 1.31 12.77 -17.09
C TYR A 232 0.44 12.28 -15.93
N ARG A 233 -0.88 12.46 -16.03
CA ARG A 233 -1.79 12.14 -14.95
C ARG A 233 -2.06 10.64 -14.84
N THR A 234 -1.74 10.06 -13.70
CA THR A 234 -1.78 8.60 -13.46
C THR A 234 -2.83 8.15 -12.45
N ASN A 235 -3.65 9.07 -11.93
CA ASN A 235 -4.67 8.77 -10.92
C ASN A 235 -6.08 8.44 -11.49
N ALA A 236 -6.22 8.28 -12.80
CA ALA A 236 -7.49 7.84 -13.38
C ALA A 236 -7.78 6.35 -13.06
N ALA A 237 -9.05 5.99 -12.90
CA ALA A 237 -9.50 4.61 -12.66
C ALA A 237 -8.91 3.60 -13.66
N ALA A 238 -8.86 3.96 -14.95
CA ALA A 238 -8.25 3.14 -15.99
C ALA A 238 -6.79 2.77 -15.69
N HIS A 239 -6.02 3.63 -15.01
CA HIS A 239 -4.65 3.30 -14.63
C HIS A 239 -4.58 2.20 -13.57
N TYR A 240 -5.40 2.29 -12.53
CA TYR A 240 -5.47 1.26 -11.48
C TYR A 240 -5.98 -0.08 -12.03
N ILE A 241 -6.93 -0.04 -12.97
CA ILE A 241 -7.40 -1.23 -13.68
C ILE A 241 -6.25 -1.83 -14.52
N ALA A 242 -5.52 -1.02 -15.29
CA ALA A 242 -4.39 -1.47 -16.09
C ALA A 242 -3.27 -2.09 -15.24
N LEU A 243 -2.95 -1.50 -14.08
CA LEU A 243 -2.00 -2.06 -13.13
C LEU A 243 -2.46 -3.44 -12.61
N THR A 244 -3.74 -3.78 -12.64
CA THR A 244 -4.24 -5.07 -12.16
C THR A 244 -4.10 -6.18 -13.21
N LEU A 245 -4.18 -5.85 -14.50
CA LEU A 245 -4.15 -6.84 -15.59
C LEU A 245 -2.91 -7.76 -15.60
N PRO A 246 -1.65 -7.27 -15.42
CA PRO A 246 -0.48 -8.14 -15.36
C PRO A 246 -0.58 -9.30 -14.37
N TRP A 247 -1.29 -9.10 -13.26
CA TRP A 247 -1.50 -10.14 -12.25
C TRP A 247 -2.54 -11.15 -12.67
N LEU A 248 -3.68 -10.68 -13.22
CA LEU A 248 -4.68 -11.58 -13.81
C LEU A 248 -4.04 -12.48 -14.87
N LEU A 249 -3.18 -11.91 -15.71
CA LEU A 249 -2.49 -12.65 -16.78
C LEU A 249 -1.50 -13.71 -16.28
N ARG A 250 -1.05 -13.67 -15.02
CA ARG A 250 -0.23 -14.74 -14.43
C ARG A 250 -1.05 -15.97 -14.05
N ARG A 251 -2.37 -15.82 -13.96
CA ARG A 251 -3.31 -16.84 -13.47
C ARG A 251 -4.21 -17.43 -14.55
N VAL A 252 -4.15 -16.89 -15.76
CA VAL A 252 -4.80 -17.45 -16.95
C VAL A 252 -3.82 -18.36 -17.70
N GLU A 253 -4.35 -19.25 -18.54
CA GLU A 253 -3.52 -20.07 -19.42
C GLU A 253 -2.62 -19.19 -20.30
N SER A 254 -1.38 -19.62 -20.55
CA SER A 254 -0.40 -18.81 -21.28
C SER A 254 -0.87 -18.42 -22.68
N THR A 255 -1.56 -19.32 -23.38
CA THR A 255 -2.15 -19.08 -24.70
C THR A 255 -3.15 -17.92 -24.68
N ILE A 256 -4.01 -17.88 -23.66
CA ILE A 256 -4.98 -16.81 -23.43
C ILE A 256 -4.28 -15.52 -22.97
N ALA A 257 -3.26 -15.63 -22.12
CA ALA A 257 -2.48 -14.49 -21.70
C ALA A 257 -1.82 -13.79 -22.89
N ASP A 258 -1.23 -14.56 -23.80
CA ASP A 258 -0.57 -14.07 -25.00
C ASP A 258 -1.58 -13.42 -25.97
N GLU A 259 -2.77 -14.02 -26.13
CA GLU A 259 -3.88 -13.43 -26.87
C GLU A 259 -4.26 -12.06 -26.31
N ILE A 260 -4.48 -11.95 -25.00
CA ILE A 260 -4.85 -10.69 -24.34
C ILE A 260 -3.73 -9.65 -24.46
N ARG A 261 -2.46 -10.06 -24.29
CA ARG A 261 -1.30 -9.16 -24.49
C ARG A 261 -1.22 -8.63 -25.91
N ALA A 262 -1.50 -9.47 -26.90
CA ALA A 262 -1.51 -9.06 -28.31
C ALA A 262 -2.58 -7.99 -28.58
N GLN A 263 -3.77 -8.11 -27.97
CA GLN A 263 -4.84 -7.10 -28.12
C GLN A 263 -4.43 -5.71 -27.60
N MET A 264 -3.56 -5.62 -26.58
CA MET A 264 -3.07 -4.33 -26.09
C MET A 264 -2.30 -3.54 -27.16
N LEU A 265 -1.75 -4.21 -28.18
CA LEU A 265 -1.05 -3.58 -29.31
C LEU A 265 -1.99 -2.89 -30.31
N GLU A 266 -3.31 -3.06 -30.18
CA GLU A 266 -4.28 -2.25 -30.93
C GLU A 266 -4.21 -0.75 -30.57
N VAL A 267 -3.74 -0.45 -29.36
CA VAL A 267 -3.57 0.92 -28.90
C VAL A 267 -2.30 1.51 -29.54
N PRO A 268 -2.36 2.72 -30.13
CA PRO A 268 -1.18 3.35 -30.70
C PRO A 268 -0.03 3.45 -29.69
N ALA A 269 1.20 3.19 -30.14
CA ALA A 269 2.39 3.39 -29.33
C ALA A 269 2.45 4.84 -28.81
N PRO A 270 2.95 5.08 -27.58
CA PRO A 270 2.94 6.39 -26.94
C PRO A 270 3.59 7.50 -27.80
N GLU A 271 4.61 7.17 -28.61
CA GLU A 271 5.29 8.10 -29.52
C GLU A 271 4.41 8.53 -30.71
N LYS A 272 3.41 7.71 -31.04
CA LYS A 272 2.43 7.97 -32.11
C LYS A 272 1.15 8.63 -31.60
N MET A 273 0.98 8.77 -30.28
CA MET A 273 -0.17 9.44 -29.69
C MET A 273 -0.01 10.98 -29.70
N PRO A 274 -1.09 11.75 -29.85
CA PRO A 274 -1.05 13.21 -29.72
C PRO A 274 -0.44 13.65 -28.38
N THR A 275 0.23 14.80 -28.36
CA THR A 275 0.93 15.31 -27.16
C THR A 275 -0.03 15.60 -25.99
N GLN A 276 -1.29 15.91 -26.29
CA GLN A 276 -2.34 16.17 -25.30
C GLN A 276 -3.07 14.89 -24.84
N SER A 277 -2.70 13.72 -25.35
CA SER A 277 -3.28 12.44 -24.93
C SER A 277 -2.51 11.82 -23.75
N PRO A 278 -3.12 10.95 -22.92
CA PRO A 278 -2.47 10.29 -21.80
C PRO A 278 -1.46 9.24 -22.30
N ARG A 279 -0.29 9.72 -22.75
CA ARG A 279 0.81 8.87 -23.24
C ARG A 279 1.30 7.89 -22.18
N ALA A 280 1.22 8.25 -20.90
CA ALA A 280 1.47 7.32 -19.79
C ALA A 280 0.56 6.08 -19.87
N PHE A 281 -0.73 6.26 -20.13
CA PHE A 281 -1.66 5.14 -20.27
C PHE A 281 -1.33 4.25 -21.48
N GLY A 282 -1.09 4.84 -22.66
CA GLY A 282 -0.68 4.08 -23.84
C GLY A 282 0.64 3.32 -23.62
N ALA A 283 1.63 3.96 -22.99
CA ALA A 283 2.88 3.32 -22.61
C ALA A 283 2.68 2.13 -21.67
N MET A 284 1.76 2.24 -20.71
CA MET A 284 1.43 1.14 -19.80
C MET A 284 0.81 -0.03 -20.53
N LEU A 285 -0.13 0.19 -21.46
CA LEU A 285 -0.71 -0.91 -22.24
C LEU A 285 0.32 -1.62 -23.12
N HIS A 286 1.26 -0.86 -23.70
CA HIS A 286 2.41 -1.44 -24.44
C HIS A 286 3.37 -2.20 -23.53
N TRP A 287 3.56 -1.74 -22.29
CA TRP A 287 4.33 -2.49 -21.29
C TRP A 287 3.59 -3.76 -20.85
N ILE A 288 2.26 -3.74 -20.72
CA ILE A 288 1.48 -4.97 -20.46
C ILE A 288 1.63 -5.94 -21.63
N ALA A 289 1.59 -5.46 -22.87
CA ALA A 289 1.83 -6.28 -24.06
C ALA A 289 3.21 -6.95 -24.04
N ASN A 290 4.24 -6.22 -23.57
CA ASN A 290 5.61 -6.72 -23.48
C ASN A 290 6.34 -6.17 -22.23
N PRO A 291 6.27 -6.89 -21.09
CA PRO A 291 6.81 -6.41 -19.81
C PRO A 291 8.34 -6.35 -19.74
N SER A 292 9.05 -6.98 -20.69
CA SER A 292 10.52 -6.95 -20.75
C SER A 292 11.05 -5.69 -21.44
N ARG A 293 10.19 -4.82 -21.96
CA ARG A 293 10.59 -3.51 -22.49
C ARG A 293 10.97 -2.58 -21.36
N ASN A 294 11.90 -1.67 -21.67
CA ASN A 294 12.20 -0.55 -20.78
C ASN A 294 10.92 0.26 -20.51
N VAL A 295 10.75 0.67 -19.26
CA VAL A 295 9.63 1.50 -18.84
C VAL A 295 9.76 2.85 -19.55
N HIS A 296 8.70 3.24 -20.27
CA HIS A 296 8.67 4.54 -20.95
C HIS A 296 8.78 5.68 -19.93
N GLU A 297 9.41 6.79 -20.30
CA GLU A 297 9.71 7.90 -19.37
C GLU A 297 8.46 8.48 -18.68
N THR A 298 7.32 8.50 -19.38
CA THR A 298 6.03 8.97 -18.82
C THR A 298 5.48 8.09 -17.69
N LEU A 299 6.08 6.92 -17.43
CA LEU A 299 5.70 6.00 -16.37
C LEU A 299 6.61 6.07 -15.12
N LYS A 300 7.55 7.02 -15.05
CA LYS A 300 8.47 7.15 -13.91
C LYS A 300 7.74 7.23 -12.56
N CYS A 301 6.60 7.92 -12.49
CA CYS A 301 5.78 8.00 -11.26
C CYS A 301 5.04 6.69 -10.90
N LEU A 302 4.98 5.72 -11.81
CA LEU A 302 4.39 4.39 -11.61
C LEU A 302 5.45 3.29 -11.53
N GLU A 303 6.73 3.64 -11.47
CA GLU A 303 7.81 2.65 -11.53
C GLU A 303 7.76 1.66 -10.35
N PHE A 304 7.41 2.12 -9.14
CA PHE A 304 7.26 1.25 -8.00
C PHE A 304 6.11 0.23 -8.13
N PRO A 305 4.85 0.63 -8.40
CA PRO A 305 3.79 -0.36 -8.61
C PRO A 305 4.10 -1.29 -9.77
N LEU A 306 4.77 -0.84 -10.84
CA LEU A 306 5.25 -1.69 -11.92
C LEU A 306 6.34 -2.67 -11.47
N ALA A 307 7.31 -2.22 -10.65
CA ALA A 307 8.34 -3.08 -10.07
C ALA A 307 7.73 -4.21 -9.23
N LEU A 308 6.71 -3.91 -8.42
CA LEU A 308 5.93 -4.94 -7.70
C LEU A 308 5.24 -5.94 -8.63
N ARG A 309 4.86 -5.53 -9.85
CA ARG A 309 4.28 -6.42 -10.87
C ARG A 309 5.30 -7.25 -11.63
N ARG A 310 6.56 -6.84 -11.64
CA ARG A 310 7.69 -7.56 -12.27
C ARG A 310 8.43 -8.46 -11.31
N ASP A 311 8.11 -8.38 -10.02
CA ASP A 311 8.89 -8.99 -8.94
C ASP A 311 10.33 -8.50 -8.89
N ASP A 312 10.50 -7.21 -9.21
CA ASP A 312 11.79 -6.51 -9.23
C ASP A 312 12.23 -6.18 -7.80
N ALA A 313 12.68 -7.19 -7.07
CA ALA A 313 13.05 -7.09 -5.67
C ALA A 313 14.13 -6.02 -5.43
N GLU A 314 15.09 -5.86 -6.33
CA GLU A 314 16.16 -4.87 -6.20
C GLU A 314 15.61 -3.43 -6.22
N PHE A 315 14.73 -3.13 -7.18
CA PHE A 315 14.05 -1.84 -7.23
C PHE A 315 13.21 -1.60 -5.97
N VAL A 316 12.44 -2.61 -5.56
CA VAL A 316 11.56 -2.50 -4.38
C VAL A 316 12.39 -2.25 -3.12
N VAL A 317 13.55 -2.90 -2.95
CA VAL A 317 14.48 -2.65 -1.82
C VAL A 317 14.99 -1.21 -1.80
N ARG A 318 15.33 -0.67 -2.97
CA ARG A 318 15.84 0.71 -3.07
C ARG A 318 14.77 1.72 -2.67
N GLU A 319 13.55 1.53 -3.15
CA GLU A 319 12.44 2.47 -2.93
C GLU A 319 11.68 2.23 -1.62
N SER A 320 11.78 1.04 -0.99
CA SER A 320 11.07 0.71 0.25
C SER A 320 11.51 1.55 1.46
N LYS A 321 12.60 2.30 1.35
CA LYS A 321 13.00 3.28 2.36
C LYS A 321 12.06 4.49 2.40
N ASN A 322 11.17 4.64 1.42
CA ASN A 322 10.09 5.60 1.44
C ASN A 322 8.88 5.01 2.20
N PRO A 323 8.49 5.51 3.39
CA PRO A 323 7.43 4.93 4.22
C PRO A 323 6.07 4.82 3.51
N LYS A 324 5.77 5.71 2.57
CA LYS A 324 4.51 5.73 1.82
C LYS A 324 4.36 4.58 0.83
N VAL A 325 5.48 4.15 0.30
CA VAL A 325 5.57 3.11 -0.73
C VAL A 325 5.17 1.74 -0.14
N ILE A 326 5.39 1.56 1.17
CA ILE A 326 5.04 0.37 1.93
C ILE A 326 3.54 0.28 2.30
N TYR A 327 2.85 1.43 2.41
CA TYR A 327 1.47 1.55 2.93
C TYR A 327 0.46 0.60 2.25
N TRP A 328 0.48 0.53 0.92
CA TRP A 328 -0.56 -0.15 0.17
C TRP A 328 -0.25 -1.63 -0.12
N SER A 329 1.04 -1.98 -0.25
CA SER A 329 1.48 -3.30 -0.72
C SER A 329 2.33 -4.08 0.30
N PHE A 330 2.17 -3.79 1.59
CA PHE A 330 2.98 -4.32 2.70
C PHE A 330 3.28 -5.81 2.59
N ALA A 331 2.24 -6.64 2.42
CA ALA A 331 2.40 -8.09 2.38
C ALA A 331 3.19 -8.54 1.13
N ARG A 332 2.98 -7.90 -0.03
CA ARG A 332 3.75 -8.18 -1.26
C ARG A 332 5.21 -7.75 -1.13
N VAL A 333 5.46 -6.61 -0.50
CA VAL A 333 6.83 -6.13 -0.21
C VAL A 333 7.54 -7.10 0.73
N CYS A 334 6.89 -7.54 1.81
CA CYS A 334 7.42 -8.56 2.70
C CYS A 334 7.69 -9.89 1.98
N TRP A 335 6.85 -10.29 1.02
CA TRP A 335 7.10 -11.48 0.20
C TRP A 335 8.32 -11.31 -0.74
N LEU A 336 8.45 -10.15 -1.38
CA LEU A 336 9.52 -9.86 -2.35
C LEU A 336 10.87 -9.59 -1.73
N MET A 337 10.93 -9.19 -0.45
CA MET A 337 12.16 -8.75 0.21
C MET A 337 12.47 -9.53 1.49
N GLY A 338 11.51 -10.30 2.00
CA GLY A 338 11.51 -10.85 3.35
C GLY A 338 11.01 -9.85 4.41
N THR A 339 10.95 -10.34 5.63
CA THR A 339 10.46 -9.62 6.83
C THR A 339 11.54 -8.77 7.51
N ARG A 340 12.74 -8.69 6.93
CA ARG A 340 13.86 -7.87 7.43
C ARG A 340 13.49 -6.41 7.68
N LEU A 341 12.70 -5.83 6.77
CA LEU A 341 12.17 -4.48 6.88
C LEU A 341 11.37 -4.25 8.17
N LEU A 342 10.74 -5.28 8.73
CA LEU A 342 9.92 -5.17 9.94
C LEU A 342 10.76 -4.99 11.21
N VAL A 343 12.07 -5.23 11.11
CA VAL A 343 13.02 -5.11 12.22
C VAL A 343 13.80 -3.81 12.13
N ASP A 344 13.96 -3.24 10.93
CA ASP A 344 14.61 -1.95 10.73
C ASP A 344 13.79 -0.83 11.41
N ARG A 345 14.45 -0.06 12.28
CA ARG A 345 13.82 1.02 13.06
C ARG A 345 13.27 2.17 12.19
N ASP A 346 13.72 2.26 10.93
CA ASP A 346 13.32 3.30 9.98
C ASP A 346 12.00 2.99 9.26
N VAL A 347 11.52 1.73 9.31
CA VAL A 347 10.20 1.38 8.80
C VAL A 347 9.16 1.80 9.83
N THR A 348 8.75 3.05 9.74
CA THR A 348 7.71 3.60 10.58
C THR A 348 6.35 3.13 10.08
N VAL A 349 5.67 2.28 10.86
CA VAL A 349 4.25 1.95 10.69
C VAL A 349 3.32 3.10 11.12
N ARG A 350 3.84 4.33 11.13
CA ARG A 350 3.11 5.54 11.54
C ARG A 350 2.07 5.91 10.48
N GLY A 351 0.93 6.43 10.92
CA GLY A 351 -0.18 6.78 10.04
C GLY A 351 -0.90 5.59 9.40
N GLN A 352 -0.57 4.36 9.77
CA GLN A 352 -1.17 3.16 9.18
C GLN A 352 -2.49 2.81 9.85
N ASP A 353 -3.40 2.22 9.07
CA ASP A 353 -4.52 1.43 9.58
C ASP A 353 -3.96 0.20 10.30
N PHE A 354 -3.84 0.27 11.64
CA PHE A 354 -3.28 -0.82 12.43
C PHE A 354 -4.08 -2.11 12.31
N PRO A 355 -5.44 -2.12 12.41
CA PRO A 355 -6.22 -3.33 12.14
C PRO A 355 -5.91 -3.97 10.79
N ARG A 356 -5.87 -3.20 9.70
CA ARG A 356 -5.56 -3.73 8.37
C ARG A 356 -4.10 -4.15 8.23
N LEU A 357 -3.18 -3.40 8.83
CA LEU A 357 -1.77 -3.77 8.83
C LEU A 357 -1.58 -5.10 9.57
N VAL A 358 -2.19 -5.24 10.75
CA VAL A 358 -2.25 -6.49 11.52
C VAL A 358 -2.79 -7.60 10.64
N ASP A 359 -3.93 -7.45 9.98
CA ASP A 359 -4.48 -8.47 9.08
C ASP A 359 -3.44 -8.86 8.01
N LYS A 360 -2.88 -7.88 7.28
CA LYS A 360 -1.90 -8.13 6.21
C LYS A 360 -0.64 -8.85 6.71
N ILE A 361 -0.14 -8.51 7.90
CA ILE A 361 1.09 -9.09 8.44
C ILE A 361 0.86 -10.34 9.29
N ALA A 362 -0.35 -10.54 9.78
CA ALA A 362 -0.73 -11.69 10.62
C ALA A 362 -0.53 -13.03 9.90
N LEU A 363 -0.46 -12.99 8.58
CA LEU A 363 -0.20 -14.14 7.72
C LEU A 363 1.26 -14.62 7.81
N PHE A 364 2.22 -13.75 8.15
CA PHE A 364 3.61 -14.14 8.32
C PHE A 364 3.82 -14.65 9.76
N ARG A 365 4.19 -15.93 9.90
CA ARG A 365 4.65 -16.54 11.16
C ARG A 365 6.14 -16.25 11.37
N ASP A 366 6.46 -14.98 11.55
CA ASP A 366 7.84 -14.49 11.55
C ASP A 366 8.21 -13.77 12.87
N PRO A 367 9.46 -13.90 13.35
CA PRO A 367 9.88 -13.21 14.57
C PRO A 367 9.84 -11.67 14.50
N GLY A 368 10.08 -11.09 13.33
CA GLY A 368 9.91 -9.66 13.07
C GLY A 368 8.45 -9.22 13.13
N VAL A 369 7.51 -10.08 12.72
CA VAL A 369 6.08 -9.83 12.94
C VAL A 369 5.72 -9.88 14.42
N VAL A 370 6.25 -10.83 15.20
CA VAL A 370 6.01 -10.87 16.66
C VAL A 370 6.48 -9.58 17.33
N ARG A 371 7.67 -9.08 16.97
CA ARG A 371 8.16 -7.78 17.43
C ARG A 371 7.20 -6.65 17.04
N LEU A 372 6.80 -6.58 15.77
CA LEU A 372 5.92 -5.52 15.30
C LEU A 372 4.53 -5.58 15.98
N MET A 373 3.97 -6.77 16.17
CA MET A 373 2.73 -6.98 16.91
C MET A 373 2.85 -6.50 18.35
N ALA A 374 3.98 -6.74 19.03
CA ALA A 374 4.21 -6.20 20.38
C ALA A 374 4.25 -4.67 20.39
N GLN A 375 4.91 -4.06 19.41
CA GLN A 375 4.95 -2.60 19.27
C GLN A 375 3.56 -2.00 18.99
N MET A 376 2.76 -2.63 18.13
CA MET A 376 1.39 -2.22 17.86
C MET A 376 0.47 -2.46 19.05
N ALA A 377 0.66 -3.55 19.79
CA ALA A 377 -0.11 -3.87 20.99
C ALA A 377 0.11 -2.84 22.12
N ALA A 378 1.27 -2.18 22.13
CA ALA A 378 1.58 -1.08 23.05
C ALA A 378 0.89 0.24 22.67
N GLN A 379 0.26 0.34 21.50
CA GLN A 379 -0.48 1.51 21.03
C GLN A 379 -1.98 1.28 21.19
N ARG A 380 -2.76 2.31 21.55
CA ARG A 380 -4.20 2.19 21.80
C ARG A 380 -4.93 1.66 20.55
N ALA A 381 -4.70 2.26 19.38
CA ALA A 381 -5.30 1.81 18.12
C ALA A 381 -4.95 0.36 17.70
N GLY A 382 -3.73 -0.11 17.98
CA GLY A 382 -3.26 -1.45 17.62
C GLY A 382 -3.55 -2.53 18.68
N LYS A 383 -3.86 -2.14 19.92
CA LYS A 383 -3.92 -3.01 21.10
C LYS A 383 -4.82 -4.24 20.92
N LYS A 384 -6.03 -4.04 20.42
CA LYS A 384 -7.01 -5.13 20.25
C LYS A 384 -6.57 -6.11 19.17
N ALA A 385 -6.38 -5.61 17.94
CA ALA A 385 -6.06 -6.46 16.79
C ALA A 385 -4.74 -7.22 16.98
N ALA A 386 -3.67 -6.52 17.38
CA ALA A 386 -2.36 -7.15 17.62
C ALA A 386 -2.39 -8.05 18.86
N GLY A 387 -3.10 -7.65 19.93
CA GLY A 387 -3.25 -8.46 21.14
C GLY A 387 -4.01 -9.76 20.91
N ASP A 388 -5.08 -9.74 20.12
CA ASP A 388 -5.85 -10.94 19.78
C ASP A 388 -5.04 -11.89 18.89
N TRP A 389 -4.24 -11.36 17.97
CA TRP A 389 -3.26 -12.16 17.23
C TRP A 389 -2.22 -12.79 18.15
N LEU A 390 -1.59 -12.02 19.03
CA LEU A 390 -0.56 -12.50 19.96
C LEU A 390 -1.06 -13.64 20.85
N LYS A 391 -2.32 -13.57 21.33
CA LYS A 391 -2.94 -14.66 22.09
C LYS A 391 -3.17 -15.91 21.24
N LYS A 392 -3.73 -15.75 20.05
CA LYS A 392 -3.99 -16.86 19.11
C LYS A 392 -2.69 -17.60 18.75
N HIS A 393 -1.57 -16.88 18.75
CA HIS A 393 -0.25 -17.39 18.40
C HIS A 393 0.73 -17.44 19.59
N ALA A 394 0.20 -17.54 20.82
CA ALA A 394 0.98 -17.42 22.06
C ALA A 394 2.16 -18.41 22.14
N ASP A 395 1.95 -19.67 21.74
CA ASP A 395 2.99 -20.72 21.79
C ASP A 395 4.20 -20.37 20.91
N TYR A 396 3.96 -19.68 19.80
CA TYR A 396 5.01 -19.21 18.90
C TYR A 396 5.61 -17.88 19.36
N ALA A 397 4.77 -16.93 19.77
CA ALA A 397 5.20 -15.56 20.10
C ALA A 397 5.95 -15.47 21.43
N ARG A 398 5.53 -16.22 22.45
CA ARG A 398 6.07 -16.13 23.82
C ARG A 398 7.60 -16.27 23.92
N PRO A 399 8.25 -17.32 23.39
CA PRO A 399 9.70 -17.47 23.53
C PRO A 399 10.48 -16.33 22.83
N ILE A 400 9.93 -15.77 21.75
CA ILE A 400 10.51 -14.61 21.05
C ILE A 400 10.40 -13.36 21.93
N LEU A 401 9.21 -13.10 22.50
CA LEU A 401 8.95 -11.94 23.35
C LEU A 401 9.77 -11.97 24.65
N GLU A 402 9.99 -13.14 25.25
CA GLU A 402 10.84 -13.29 26.43
C GLU A 402 12.29 -12.87 26.14
N LYS A 403 12.81 -13.24 24.98
CA LYS A 403 14.13 -12.78 24.51
C LYS A 403 14.14 -11.28 24.23
N LEU A 404 13.12 -10.75 23.57
CA LEU A 404 13.00 -9.31 23.31
C LEU A 404 12.90 -8.48 24.60
N ALA A 405 12.23 -9.00 25.64
CA ALA A 405 12.12 -8.37 26.95
C ALA A 405 13.44 -8.32 27.76
N SER A 406 14.49 -8.99 27.25
CA SER A 406 15.85 -8.97 27.80
C SER A 406 16.82 -8.06 27.03
N LEU A 407 16.36 -7.39 25.98
CA LEU A 407 17.15 -6.39 25.26
C LEU A 407 17.47 -5.18 26.15
N GLU A 408 18.46 -4.39 25.75
CA GLU A 408 18.74 -3.11 26.43
C GLU A 408 17.85 -1.96 25.94
N ASP A 409 17.20 -2.11 24.78
CA ASP A 409 16.31 -1.08 24.24
C ASP A 409 15.02 -1.02 25.07
N GLU A 410 14.91 0.00 25.92
CA GLU A 410 13.76 0.20 26.80
C GLU A 410 12.41 0.22 26.06
N LYS A 411 12.36 0.71 24.81
CA LYS A 411 11.11 0.74 24.04
C LYS A 411 10.70 -0.67 23.63
N GLU A 412 11.65 -1.47 23.16
CA GLU A 412 11.41 -2.88 22.80
C GLU A 412 11.04 -3.70 24.03
N VAL A 413 11.76 -3.52 25.13
CA VAL A 413 11.50 -4.22 26.39
C VAL A 413 10.10 -3.90 26.90
N LYS A 414 9.70 -2.62 26.91
CA LYS A 414 8.37 -2.21 27.35
C LYS A 414 7.28 -2.83 26.47
N ALA A 415 7.45 -2.79 25.16
CA ALA A 415 6.50 -3.39 24.22
C ALA A 415 6.39 -4.91 24.40
N ALA A 416 7.53 -5.60 24.53
CA ALA A 416 7.58 -7.05 24.73
C ALA A 416 6.94 -7.47 26.06
N ARG A 417 7.18 -6.74 27.16
CA ARG A 417 6.54 -7.01 28.46
C ARG A 417 5.03 -6.82 28.42
N LEU A 418 4.55 -5.72 27.82
CA LEU A 418 3.11 -5.49 27.63
C LEU A 418 2.47 -6.61 26.79
N ALA A 419 3.15 -7.08 25.74
CA ALA A 419 2.69 -8.20 24.92
C ALA A 419 2.63 -9.52 25.71
N LEU A 420 3.63 -9.81 26.55
CA LEU A 420 3.64 -10.97 27.44
C LEU A 420 2.48 -10.91 28.45
N GLU A 421 2.23 -9.75 29.06
CA GLU A 421 1.10 -9.54 29.97
C GLU A 421 -0.26 -9.80 29.28
N LEU A 422 -0.42 -9.38 28.02
CA LEU A 422 -1.63 -9.64 27.22
C LEU A 422 -1.83 -11.12 26.90
N ILE A 423 -0.75 -11.87 26.72
CA ILE A 423 -0.79 -13.33 26.54
C ILE A 423 -1.15 -14.02 27.85
N GLU A 424 -0.59 -13.58 28.99
CA GLU A 424 -0.79 -14.19 30.31
C GLU A 424 -2.15 -13.90 30.93
N THR A 425 -2.74 -12.72 30.70
CA THR A 425 -4.05 -12.33 31.28
C THR A 425 -5.18 -13.30 30.93
N VAL A 426 -5.07 -14.07 29.85
CA VAL A 426 -6.06 -15.07 29.43
C VAL A 426 -5.96 -16.39 30.22
N GLN A 427 -4.81 -16.73 30.81
CA GLN A 427 -4.72 -17.91 31.68
C GLN A 427 -5.43 -17.70 33.02
N GLN A 428 -5.75 -16.45 33.41
CA GLN A 428 -6.38 -16.14 34.70
C GLN A 428 -7.68 -15.34 34.64
N LYS A 429 -7.98 -14.57 33.57
CA LYS A 429 -9.16 -13.70 33.52
C LYS A 429 -9.72 -13.52 32.10
N GLY A 430 -10.52 -14.48 31.62
CA GLY A 430 -11.56 -14.29 30.59
C GLY A 430 -11.16 -13.55 29.29
N PRO A 431 -12.13 -13.17 28.44
CA PRO A 431 -11.86 -12.29 27.32
C PRO A 431 -11.41 -10.90 27.82
N ILE A 432 -10.41 -10.30 27.17
CA ILE A 432 -9.98 -8.93 27.46
C ILE A 432 -11.20 -8.02 27.32
N VAL A 433 -11.49 -7.25 28.38
CA VAL A 433 -12.54 -6.22 28.35
C VAL A 433 -12.27 -5.33 27.14
N GLU A 434 -13.23 -5.29 26.22
CA GLU A 434 -13.16 -4.45 25.04
C GLU A 434 -12.88 -3.02 25.47
N ALA A 435 -11.77 -2.45 25.02
CA ALA A 435 -11.80 -1.01 24.80
C ALA A 435 -12.86 -0.82 23.73
N LEU A 436 -14.02 -0.30 24.12
CA LEU A 436 -15.03 0.10 23.16
C LEU A 436 -14.33 1.02 22.15
N PRO A 437 -14.53 0.81 20.83
CA PRO A 437 -14.13 1.79 19.84
C PRO A 437 -14.60 3.16 20.30
N LEU A 438 -13.80 4.20 20.05
CA LEU A 438 -14.29 5.57 20.23
C LEU A 438 -15.60 5.68 19.44
N ASP A 439 -16.68 6.10 20.11
CA ASP A 439 -17.88 6.49 19.40
C ASP A 439 -17.60 7.75 18.55
N ASP A 440 -18.46 7.99 17.56
CA ASP A 440 -18.24 9.07 16.58
C ASP A 440 -18.11 10.45 17.26
N ASP A 441 -18.85 10.68 18.36
CA ASP A 441 -18.82 11.93 19.14
C ASP A 441 -17.53 12.09 19.95
N ALA A 442 -16.98 11.00 20.50
CA ALA A 442 -15.69 11.01 21.20
C ALA A 442 -14.54 11.18 20.21
N LEU A 443 -14.62 10.53 19.05
CA LEU A 443 -13.66 10.70 17.97
C LEU A 443 -13.64 12.15 17.48
N GLU A 444 -14.80 12.75 17.23
CA GLU A 444 -14.88 14.11 16.71
C GLU A 444 -14.29 15.12 17.70
N ARG A 445 -14.59 15.00 19.00
CA ARG A 445 -13.98 15.83 20.05
C ARG A 445 -12.46 15.67 20.13
N GLU A 446 -11.96 14.45 19.96
CA GLU A 446 -10.51 14.20 19.97
C GLU A 446 -9.84 14.83 18.73
N VAL A 447 -10.47 14.71 17.55
CA VAL A 447 -10.02 15.36 16.31
C VAL A 447 -10.03 16.88 16.46
N GLU A 448 -11.11 17.46 16.98
CA GLU A 448 -11.18 18.91 17.27
C GLU A 448 -10.03 19.36 18.16
N GLY A 449 -9.77 18.65 19.26
CA GLY A 449 -8.66 18.96 20.18
C GLY A 449 -7.28 18.91 19.51
N ILE A 450 -7.05 17.94 18.62
CA ILE A 450 -5.80 17.83 17.84
C ILE A 450 -5.62 19.08 16.94
N PHE A 451 -6.67 19.49 16.23
CA PHE A 451 -6.60 20.63 15.32
C PHE A 451 -6.51 21.98 16.05
N GLU A 452 -7.18 22.13 17.19
CA GLU A 452 -7.03 23.30 18.05
C GLU A 452 -5.58 23.46 18.55
N GLU A 453 -4.98 22.38 19.03
CA GLU A 453 -3.59 22.39 19.51
C GLU A 453 -2.60 22.61 18.36
N LEU A 454 -2.81 21.95 17.21
CA LEU A 454 -2.04 22.20 16.01
C LEU A 454 -2.08 23.68 15.61
N GLY A 455 -3.27 24.29 15.61
CA GLY A 455 -3.43 25.71 15.31
C GLY A 455 -2.69 26.63 16.28
N LYS A 456 -2.64 26.30 17.58
CA LYS A 456 -1.84 27.04 18.57
C LYS A 456 -0.35 26.90 18.30
N ARG A 457 0.12 25.68 17.99
CA ARG A 457 1.53 25.39 17.71
C ARG A 457 2.01 26.05 16.43
N LEU A 458 1.24 25.95 15.34
CA LEU A 458 1.57 26.55 14.05
C LEU A 458 1.66 28.08 14.13
N ARG A 459 0.75 28.75 14.84
CA ARG A 459 0.80 30.21 15.03
C ARG A 459 2.00 30.67 15.87
N LYS A 460 2.57 29.80 16.70
CA LYS A 460 3.74 30.07 17.56
C LYS A 460 5.05 29.52 16.98
N ALA A 461 5.00 28.80 15.87
CA ALA A 461 6.16 28.14 15.31
C ALA A 461 7.18 29.19 14.81
N PRO A 462 8.45 29.11 15.24
CA PRO A 462 9.44 30.13 14.90
C PRO A 462 9.96 30.03 13.46
N HIS A 463 9.80 28.87 12.81
CA HIS A 463 10.27 28.61 11.44
C HIS A 463 9.56 27.39 10.83
N ARG A 464 9.71 27.22 9.51
CA ARG A 464 9.05 26.17 8.72
C ARG A 464 9.28 24.76 9.27
N ASP A 465 10.49 24.42 9.72
CA ASP A 465 10.75 23.06 10.25
C ASP A 465 9.94 22.75 11.52
N ALA A 466 9.67 23.76 12.35
CA ALA A 466 8.83 23.60 13.53
C ALA A 466 7.34 23.45 13.14
N GLU A 467 6.91 24.11 12.07
CA GLU A 467 5.58 23.92 11.48
C GLU A 467 5.42 22.50 10.95
N VAL A 468 6.40 22.01 10.18
CA VAL A 468 6.42 20.63 9.65
C VAL A 468 6.40 19.61 10.78
N ALA A 469 7.21 19.78 11.82
CA ALA A 469 7.23 18.89 12.97
C ALA A 469 5.88 18.86 13.70
N ALA A 470 5.27 20.03 13.93
CA ALA A 470 3.96 20.12 14.56
C ALA A 470 2.86 19.45 13.72
N ILE A 471 2.88 19.62 12.40
CA ILE A 471 1.95 18.97 11.48
C ILE A 471 2.12 17.44 11.53
N ARG A 472 3.36 16.94 11.49
CA ARG A 472 3.65 15.50 11.56
C ARG A 472 3.14 14.88 12.86
N GLU A 473 3.38 15.54 13.99
CA GLU A 473 2.89 15.06 15.29
C GLU A 473 1.36 15.08 15.37
N ALA A 474 0.71 16.12 14.84
CA ALA A 474 -0.75 16.20 14.79
C ALA A 474 -1.35 15.15 13.86
N TYR A 475 -0.70 14.87 12.73
CA TYR A 475 -1.11 13.80 11.81
C TYR A 475 -0.97 12.43 12.46
N ASP A 476 0.13 12.17 13.17
CA ASP A 476 0.35 10.92 13.92
C ASP A 476 -0.77 10.72 14.97
N ALA A 477 -1.13 11.76 15.72
CA ALA A 477 -2.22 11.72 16.70
C ALA A 477 -3.59 11.52 16.03
N TYR A 478 -3.84 12.23 14.91
CA TYR A 478 -5.08 12.11 14.14
C TYR A 478 -5.28 10.70 13.61
N ALA A 479 -4.25 10.12 13.00
CA ALA A 479 -4.30 8.77 12.46
C ALA A 479 -4.51 7.72 13.57
N GLU A 480 -3.91 7.90 14.75
CA GLU A 480 -4.12 7.01 15.88
C GLU A 480 -5.55 7.08 16.41
N ALA A 481 -6.11 8.28 16.61
CA ALA A 481 -7.49 8.45 17.07
C ALA A 481 -8.51 7.83 16.10
N ARG A 482 -8.36 8.10 14.80
CA ARG A 482 -9.19 7.55 13.71
C ARG A 482 -9.08 6.02 13.62
N SER A 483 -7.86 5.49 13.70
CA SER A 483 -7.60 4.05 13.73
C SER A 483 -8.22 3.37 14.97
N ALA A 484 -8.19 4.03 16.13
CA ALA A 484 -8.84 3.54 17.35
C ALA A 484 -10.38 3.50 17.27
N ALA A 485 -11.00 4.34 16.43
CA ALA A 485 -12.42 4.28 16.11
C ALA A 485 -12.76 3.23 15.04
N GLY A 486 -11.75 2.57 14.44
CA GLY A 486 -11.93 1.62 13.34
C GLY A 486 -12.27 2.28 12.01
N ASP A 487 -11.98 3.58 11.86
CA ASP A 487 -12.13 4.34 10.63
C ASP A 487 -10.80 5.00 10.27
N PRO A 488 -9.89 4.28 9.60
CA PRO A 488 -8.57 4.80 9.24
C PRO A 488 -8.69 5.59 7.95
N ILE A 489 -8.61 6.90 8.07
CA ILE A 489 -8.91 7.82 6.98
C ILE A 489 -7.60 8.32 6.34
N PRO A 490 -7.52 8.44 4.99
CA PRO A 490 -6.33 8.98 4.32
C PRO A 490 -5.99 10.42 4.72
N GLU A 491 -4.73 10.77 4.45
CA GLU A 491 -4.12 12.11 4.50
C GLU A 491 -5.06 13.25 4.05
N ALA A 492 -5.88 12.99 3.03
CA ALA A 492 -6.80 13.97 2.50
C ALA A 492 -7.80 14.50 3.52
N TYR A 493 -8.28 13.70 4.48
CA TYR A 493 -9.23 14.22 5.47
C TYR A 493 -8.53 15.09 6.48
N PHE A 494 -7.31 14.72 6.85
CA PHE A 494 -6.50 15.55 7.71
C PHE A 494 -6.28 16.92 7.06
N THR A 495 -5.94 16.99 5.77
CA THR A 495 -5.76 18.27 5.07
C THR A 495 -7.08 19.00 4.80
N HIS A 496 -8.19 18.30 4.53
CA HIS A 496 -9.52 18.91 4.40
C HIS A 496 -9.95 19.67 5.67
N ARG A 497 -9.66 19.10 6.85
CA ARG A 497 -9.96 19.73 8.14
C ARG A 497 -9.19 21.03 8.37
N PHE A 498 -8.13 21.33 7.61
CA PHE A 498 -7.46 22.64 7.73
C PHE A 498 -8.40 23.80 7.40
N GLY A 499 -9.39 23.58 6.51
CA GLY A 499 -10.41 24.57 6.19
C GLY A 499 -11.25 24.93 7.42
N ASP A 500 -11.75 23.91 8.12
CA ASP A 500 -12.68 24.04 9.24
C ASP A 500 -12.08 24.79 10.44
N PHE A 501 -10.75 24.72 10.61
CA PHE A 501 -10.04 25.34 11.73
C PHE A 501 -9.27 26.63 11.35
N GLY A 502 -9.50 27.17 10.14
CA GLY A 502 -8.84 28.38 9.67
C GLY A 502 -7.32 28.21 9.50
N LEU A 503 -6.87 26.99 9.20
CA LEU A 503 -5.47 26.62 8.98
C LEU A 503 -5.12 26.53 7.48
N GLY A 504 -6.02 26.92 6.58
CA GLY A 504 -5.87 26.73 5.13
C GLY A 504 -4.53 27.16 4.53
N LYS A 505 -3.87 28.20 5.08
CA LYS A 505 -2.53 28.63 4.60
C LYS A 505 -1.42 27.58 4.80
N TRP A 506 -1.60 26.64 5.72
CA TRP A 506 -0.67 25.53 5.97
C TRP A 506 -1.10 24.23 5.30
N ALA A 507 -2.23 24.18 4.60
CA ALA A 507 -2.74 22.94 3.99
C ALA A 507 -1.75 22.35 2.97
N MET A 508 -1.13 23.20 2.13
CA MET A 508 -0.08 22.76 1.20
C MET A 508 1.19 22.31 1.92
N LEU A 509 1.55 22.99 3.02
CA LEU A 509 2.68 22.54 3.86
C LEU A 509 2.35 21.20 4.53
N ALA A 510 1.08 20.93 4.83
CA ALA A 510 0.66 19.67 5.41
C ALA A 510 0.77 18.52 4.43
N VAL A 511 0.40 18.76 3.15
CA VAL A 511 0.70 17.82 2.07
C VAL A 511 2.21 17.56 2.02
N ASP A 512 3.05 18.60 1.97
CA ASP A 512 4.52 18.45 1.96
C ASP A 512 5.10 17.78 3.22
N ALA A 513 4.48 17.99 4.38
CA ALA A 513 4.99 17.52 5.67
C ALA A 513 4.63 16.05 5.94
N ILE A 514 3.46 15.64 5.46
CA ILE A 514 3.03 14.24 5.43
C ILE A 514 3.68 13.54 4.25
N ASP A 515 4.08 14.31 3.23
CA ASP A 515 4.81 13.81 2.07
C ASP A 515 6.26 13.35 2.36
#